data_AF-A0A4R9GD18-F1
#
_entry.id   AF-A0A4R9GD18-F1
#
_cell.length_a   1.000
_cell.length_b   1.000
_cell.length_c   1.000
_cell.angle_alpha   90.00
_cell.angle_beta   90.00
_cell.angle_gamma   90.00
#
_symmetry.space_group_name_H-M   'P 1'
#
loop_
_entity.id
_entity.type
_entity.pdbx_description
1 polymer ?
#
loop_
_entity_poly.entity_id
_entity_poly.type
_entity_poly.pdbx_seq_one_letter_code
_entity_poly.pdbx_strand_id
1 'polypeptide(L)'
;MNEKKTKVRVLFLSIAFLLSFFFLDRIIFSSILFNFPNELEWDTSPWYNFLEKRRRIRFDPDESGILAVGSSVALYSLFPDRLTENLRRKAEAGTNPIRAEFYAHPALTPSDFYYYREDIASKTPKLVVYVLNPADLQLDYLVSEKELKTGKLDPSIPFEEERLFSDFSRGRHQNRILYPAQFFRENARRIWKLGKPVFLELLSRSLFLLTRYRNFVYDPFDSFIEHHLRSGRSYHYYTGILPEEGIYLRGWTKPKFSIECELKNGKLVDSFFSQKKNTRLKIFQETPEELLLLNENFESRGWHGLELQFPGDAEKIRLRFETEPPVSSDEVDDRIFGIPEVYGLRLSQNFCRKDFRKDISYDRIPGIDDDRISALSDTAYLEDYEKRIYRSEDGEAALTRLKVIRMAKRKLRESDSYFSWSELEYLKKGIEFLEGKGVRVLLINSPENPLERSLYEESPWYKGYLSYLKNLGGAKYTFKDAKDLFSDKKDFLDPHHLTFRAARSATDEYSNWILSELSSVK
;
A
#
# COMPACT_ATOMS: atom_id res chain seq x y z
N MET A 1 -10.42 37.30 -49.30
CA MET A 1 -9.45 37.00 -48.21
C MET A 1 -8.75 35.69 -48.57
N ASN A 2 -7.42 35.66 -48.71
CA ASN A 2 -6.69 34.55 -49.35
C ASN A 2 -6.74 33.27 -48.48
N GLU A 3 -7.31 32.18 -48.99
CA GLU A 3 -7.51 30.90 -48.29
C GLU A 3 -6.22 30.37 -47.64
N LYS A 4 -5.07 30.59 -48.29
CA LYS A 4 -3.75 30.24 -47.75
C LYS A 4 -3.41 31.01 -46.47
N LYS A 5 -3.75 32.30 -46.40
CA LYS A 5 -3.57 33.12 -45.18
C LYS A 5 -4.49 32.65 -44.05
N THR A 6 -5.72 32.22 -44.37
CA THR A 6 -6.65 31.66 -43.39
C THR A 6 -6.13 30.33 -42.83
N LYS A 7 -5.70 29.39 -43.68
CA LYS A 7 -5.12 28.10 -43.24
C LYS A 7 -3.88 28.27 -42.35
N VAL A 8 -2.98 29.19 -42.70
CA VAL A 8 -1.79 29.50 -41.90
C VAL A 8 -2.18 30.11 -40.55
N ARG A 9 -3.15 31.04 -40.52
CA ARG A 9 -3.67 31.61 -39.26
C ARG A 9 -4.30 30.54 -38.37
N VAL A 10 -5.12 29.65 -38.93
CA VAL A 10 -5.73 28.54 -38.18
C VAL A 10 -4.64 27.63 -37.61
N LEU A 11 -3.67 27.20 -38.42
CA LEU A 11 -2.55 26.38 -37.95
C LEU A 11 -1.77 27.06 -36.82
N PHE A 12 -1.45 28.34 -36.97
CA PHE A 12 -0.75 29.12 -35.94
C PHE A 12 -1.56 29.19 -34.64
N LEU A 13 -2.85 29.49 -34.73
CA LEU A 13 -3.74 29.52 -33.55
C LEU A 13 -3.88 28.14 -32.90
N SER A 14 -3.98 27.06 -33.68
CA SER A 14 -4.02 25.70 -33.15
C SER A 14 -2.73 25.33 -32.42
N ILE A 15 -1.56 25.67 -32.97
CA ILE A 15 -0.27 25.44 -32.31
C ILE A 15 -0.17 26.29 -31.04
N ALA A 16 -0.53 27.57 -31.09
CA ALA A 16 -0.50 28.46 -29.94
C ALA A 16 -1.42 27.96 -28.81
N PHE A 17 -2.63 27.49 -29.15
CA PHE A 17 -3.56 26.91 -28.19
C PHE A 17 -3.01 25.60 -27.60
N LEU A 18 -2.43 24.74 -28.43
CA LEU A 18 -1.83 23.48 -27.97
C LEU A 18 -0.63 23.73 -27.03
N LEU A 19 0.24 24.68 -27.36
CA LEU A 19 1.37 25.08 -26.52
C LEU A 19 0.88 25.71 -25.21
N SER A 20 -0.16 26.54 -25.28
CA SER A 20 -0.78 27.13 -24.08
C SER A 20 -1.36 26.06 -23.17
N PHE A 21 -2.12 25.11 -23.73
CA PHE A 21 -2.65 23.97 -22.98
C PHE A 21 -1.53 23.12 -22.39
N PHE A 22 -0.46 22.86 -23.14
CA PHE A 22 0.69 22.11 -22.64
C PHE A 22 1.40 22.85 -21.49
N PHE A 23 1.52 24.17 -21.56
CA PHE A 23 2.06 24.98 -20.47
C PHE A 23 1.16 24.93 -19.22
N LEU A 24 -0.16 25.11 -19.38
CA LEU A 24 -1.12 25.00 -18.28
C LEU A 24 -1.08 23.60 -17.63
N ASP A 25 -1.02 22.55 -18.44
CA ASP A 25 -1.00 21.15 -17.98
C ASP A 25 0.32 20.75 -17.31
N ARG A 26 1.46 21.12 -17.89
CA ARG A 26 2.78 20.68 -17.40
C ARG A 26 3.33 21.54 -16.27
N ILE A 27 3.04 22.83 -16.28
CA ILE A 27 3.61 23.78 -15.33
C ILE A 27 2.58 24.11 -14.24
N ILE A 28 1.45 24.70 -14.62
CA ILE A 28 0.48 25.20 -13.65
C ILE A 28 -0.19 24.05 -12.90
N PHE A 29 -0.77 23.10 -13.62
CA PHE A 29 -1.47 21.96 -13.03
C PHE A 29 -0.53 21.09 -12.19
N SER A 30 0.67 20.76 -12.69
CA SER A 30 1.65 20.01 -11.90
C SER A 30 2.08 20.76 -10.63
N SER A 31 2.24 22.08 -10.70
CA SER A 31 2.60 22.89 -9.53
C SER A 31 1.47 22.91 -8.51
N ILE A 32 0.22 23.10 -8.94
CA ILE A 32 -0.94 23.08 -8.05
C ILE A 32 -1.07 21.71 -7.37
N LEU A 33 -1.03 20.63 -8.15
CA LEU A 33 -1.29 19.29 -7.62
C LEU A 33 -0.21 18.83 -6.64
N PHE A 34 1.08 19.02 -6.93
CA PHE A 34 2.16 18.44 -6.12
C PHE A 34 2.77 19.38 -5.07
N ASN A 35 2.38 20.66 -5.07
CA ASN A 35 2.69 21.56 -3.95
C ASN A 35 1.51 21.75 -2.98
N PHE A 36 0.36 21.12 -3.26
CA PHE A 36 -0.74 21.10 -2.30
C PHE A 36 -0.38 20.22 -1.09
N PRO A 37 -0.80 20.58 0.14
CA PRO A 37 -0.56 19.75 1.32
C PRO A 37 -1.06 18.32 1.12
N ASN A 38 -0.19 17.35 1.39
CA ASN A 38 -0.58 15.94 1.41
C ASN A 38 -0.96 15.57 2.84
N GLU A 39 -2.25 15.49 3.11
CA GLU A 39 -2.80 15.12 4.41
C GLU A 39 -3.38 13.70 4.40
N LEU A 40 -3.16 12.96 3.30
CA LEU A 40 -3.64 11.59 3.14
C LEU A 40 -2.87 10.63 4.06
N GLU A 41 -3.60 9.63 4.53
CA GLU A 41 -3.14 8.59 5.43
C GLU A 41 -2.49 7.43 4.67
N TRP A 42 -1.91 6.49 5.41
CA TRP A 42 -1.38 5.27 4.84
C TRP A 42 -2.47 4.46 4.10
N ASP A 43 -2.09 3.90 2.95
CA ASP A 43 -2.97 3.13 2.05
C ASP A 43 -4.19 3.89 1.48
N THR A 44 -4.31 5.20 1.71
CA THR A 44 -5.27 6.06 0.99
C THR A 44 -4.61 6.70 -0.22
N SER A 45 -5.35 6.87 -1.32
CA SER A 45 -4.83 7.33 -2.63
C SER A 45 -3.39 6.87 -2.95
N PRO A 46 -3.13 5.55 -3.04
CA PRO A 46 -1.77 5.02 -3.09
C PRO A 46 -0.94 5.55 -4.28
N TRP A 47 -1.60 5.92 -5.37
CA TRP A 47 -0.95 6.50 -6.55
C TRP A 47 -0.51 7.94 -6.36
N TYR A 48 -1.34 8.77 -5.71
CA TYR A 48 -0.95 10.15 -5.38
C TYR A 48 0.17 10.14 -4.36
N ASN A 49 0.00 9.38 -3.27
CA ASN A 49 1.01 9.25 -2.21
C ASN A 49 2.36 8.81 -2.76
N PHE A 50 2.39 7.81 -3.65
CA PHE A 50 3.63 7.41 -4.30
C PHE A 50 4.24 8.49 -5.20
N LEU A 51 3.43 9.19 -6.02
CA LEU A 51 3.89 10.26 -6.91
C LEU A 51 4.42 11.48 -6.16
N GLU A 52 3.83 11.78 -5.02
CA GLU A 52 4.21 12.87 -4.14
C GLU A 52 5.51 12.50 -3.40
N LYS A 53 5.53 11.37 -2.68
CA LYS A 53 6.70 10.86 -1.97
C LYS A 53 7.93 10.72 -2.86
N ARG A 54 7.79 10.08 -4.03
CA ARG A 54 8.92 9.90 -4.97
C ARG A 54 9.51 11.22 -5.46
N ARG A 55 8.71 12.30 -5.54
CA ARG A 55 9.24 13.63 -5.92
C ARG A 55 10.04 14.27 -4.81
N ARG A 56 9.63 14.06 -3.55
CA ARG A 56 10.28 14.64 -2.37
C ARG A 56 11.56 13.90 -1.95
N ILE A 57 11.71 12.62 -2.33
CA ILE A 57 12.96 11.88 -2.05
C ILE A 57 14.15 12.58 -2.71
N ARG A 58 15.09 12.99 -1.86
CA ARG A 58 16.41 13.54 -2.16
C ARG A 58 17.34 13.17 -1.02
N PHE A 59 18.43 12.47 -1.32
CA PHE A 59 19.50 12.20 -0.35
C PHE A 59 20.60 13.24 -0.50
N ASP A 60 21.15 13.70 0.61
CA ASP A 60 22.31 14.58 0.56
C ASP A 60 23.56 13.79 0.12
N PRO A 61 24.55 14.42 -0.53
CA PRO A 61 25.76 13.73 -0.98
C PRO A 61 26.53 13.02 0.15
N ASP A 62 26.49 13.60 1.35
CA ASP A 62 27.16 13.06 2.54
C ASP A 62 26.29 12.03 3.27
N GLU A 63 25.07 11.77 2.81
CA GLU A 63 24.13 10.85 3.39
C GLU A 63 24.25 9.45 2.77
N SER A 64 24.18 8.41 3.61
CA SER A 64 24.00 7.03 3.17
C SER A 64 22.52 6.74 2.94
N GLY A 65 22.01 7.22 1.80
CA GLY A 65 20.62 7.05 1.40
C GLY A 65 20.27 5.62 0.98
N ILE A 66 19.17 5.09 1.53
CA ILE A 66 18.64 3.75 1.25
C ILE A 66 17.23 3.88 0.68
N LEU A 67 16.94 3.21 -0.44
CA LEU A 67 15.58 3.10 -0.97
C LEU A 67 15.02 1.72 -0.73
N ALA A 68 13.97 1.63 0.08
CA ALA A 68 13.17 0.43 0.22
C ALA A 68 12.14 0.36 -0.91
N VAL A 69 12.36 -0.55 -1.86
CA VAL A 69 11.56 -0.73 -3.07
C VAL A 69 10.72 -2.00 -2.95
N GLY A 70 9.48 -1.95 -3.42
CA GLY A 70 8.66 -3.14 -3.58
C GLY A 70 7.17 -2.85 -3.63
N SER A 71 6.37 -3.92 -3.61
CA SER A 71 4.91 -3.83 -3.68
C SER A 71 4.29 -3.52 -2.32
N SER A 72 3.00 -3.81 -2.15
CA SER A 72 2.36 -3.85 -0.83
C SER A 72 3.07 -4.80 0.13
N VAL A 73 3.77 -5.83 -0.37
CA VAL A 73 4.63 -6.67 0.48
C VAL A 73 5.69 -5.83 1.20
N ALA A 74 6.38 -4.93 0.50
CA ALA A 74 7.35 -4.03 1.13
C ALA A 74 6.69 -3.06 2.12
N LEU A 75 5.54 -2.48 1.73
CA LEU A 75 4.76 -1.57 2.59
C LEU A 75 4.29 -2.23 3.90
N TYR A 76 4.06 -3.55 3.87
CA TYR A 76 3.58 -4.32 5.01
C TYR A 76 4.69 -5.09 5.74
N SER A 77 5.94 -5.07 5.27
CA SER A 77 7.05 -5.85 5.87
C SER A 77 8.21 -4.99 6.39
N LEU A 78 8.22 -3.68 6.08
CA LEU A 78 9.32 -2.79 6.42
C LEU A 78 8.79 -1.47 6.99
N PHE A 79 9.51 -0.86 7.93
CA PHE A 79 9.25 0.48 8.42
C PHE A 79 10.50 1.36 8.23
N PRO A 80 10.55 2.30 7.27
CA PRO A 80 11.77 3.06 6.95
C PRO A 80 12.29 3.89 8.12
N ASP A 81 11.40 4.45 8.94
CA ASP A 81 11.80 5.23 10.11
C ASP A 81 12.46 4.35 11.16
N ARG A 82 11.87 3.19 11.45
CA ARG A 82 12.46 2.18 12.35
C ARG A 82 13.76 1.63 11.78
N LEU A 83 13.82 1.37 10.48
CA LEU A 83 15.03 0.96 9.80
C LEU A 83 16.13 2.03 9.99
N THR A 84 15.81 3.29 9.72
CA THR A 84 16.73 4.41 9.92
C THR A 84 17.22 4.49 11.37
N GLU A 85 16.32 4.40 12.34
CA GLU A 85 16.66 4.40 13.77
C GLU A 85 17.56 3.21 14.15
N ASN A 86 17.23 2.00 13.68
CA ASN A 86 18.01 0.79 13.92
C ASN A 86 19.42 0.90 13.34
N LEU A 87 19.55 1.39 12.11
CA LEU A 87 20.82 1.55 11.44
C LEU A 87 21.68 2.59 12.15
N ARG A 88 21.11 3.75 12.53
CA ARG A 88 21.82 4.80 13.28
C ARG A 88 22.31 4.33 14.64
N ARG A 89 21.50 3.57 15.38
CA ARG A 89 21.90 3.04 16.70
C ARG A 89 23.05 2.04 16.63
N LYS A 90 23.18 1.31 15.51
CA LYS A 90 24.19 0.28 15.30
C LYS A 90 25.41 0.77 14.52
N ALA A 91 25.37 1.97 13.95
CA ALA A 91 26.47 2.51 13.16
C ALA A 91 27.61 2.98 14.08
N GLU A 92 28.86 2.78 13.64
CA GLU A 92 30.05 3.23 14.34
C GLU A 92 30.14 4.77 14.37
N ALA A 93 30.80 5.33 15.39
CA ALA A 93 31.04 6.76 15.44
C ALA A 93 31.84 7.23 14.21
N GLY A 94 31.33 8.26 13.51
CA GLY A 94 31.96 8.82 12.30
C GLY A 94 31.43 8.28 10.98
N THR A 95 30.45 7.38 10.96
CA THR A 95 29.75 7.01 9.73
C THR A 95 28.83 8.13 9.24
N ASN A 96 28.74 8.29 7.91
CA ASN A 96 27.77 9.17 7.26
C ASN A 96 26.35 8.96 7.81
N PRO A 97 25.54 10.02 7.96
CA PRO A 97 24.13 9.90 8.35
C PRO A 97 23.40 8.92 7.44
N ILE A 98 22.65 7.99 8.03
CA ILE A 98 21.84 7.01 7.29
C ILE A 98 20.37 7.46 7.31
N ARG A 99 19.67 7.31 6.18
CA ARG A 99 18.21 7.42 6.09
C ARG A 99 17.69 6.40 5.09
N ALA A 100 16.58 5.77 5.43
CA ALA A 100 15.80 4.97 4.52
C ALA A 100 14.54 5.71 4.11
N GLU A 101 14.18 5.62 2.84
CA GLU A 101 12.94 6.16 2.29
C GLU A 101 12.21 5.06 1.51
N PHE A 102 10.88 5.07 1.56
CA PHE A 102 10.08 4.18 0.73
C PHE A 102 10.03 4.65 -0.72
N TYR A 103 10.28 3.71 -1.62
CA TYR A 103 9.96 3.80 -3.04
C TYR A 103 9.06 2.61 -3.39
N ALA A 104 7.87 2.59 -2.79
CA ALA A 104 6.96 1.45 -2.84
C ALA A 104 5.52 1.91 -3.07
N HIS A 105 4.75 1.06 -3.74
CA HIS A 105 3.32 1.23 -3.97
C HIS A 105 2.63 -0.13 -4.11
N PRO A 106 1.30 -0.23 -3.93
CA PRO A 106 0.58 -1.48 -4.13
C PRO A 106 0.83 -2.09 -5.52
N ALA A 107 1.01 -3.41 -5.55
CA ALA A 107 1.23 -4.18 -6.78
C ALA A 107 2.41 -3.73 -7.66
N LEU A 108 3.49 -3.18 -7.06
CA LEU A 108 4.75 -2.92 -7.77
C LEU A 108 5.36 -4.24 -8.26
N THR A 109 5.42 -4.39 -9.59
CA THR A 109 6.01 -5.57 -10.24
C THR A 109 7.46 -5.31 -10.64
N PRO A 110 8.24 -6.36 -10.94
CA PRO A 110 9.55 -6.21 -11.55
C PRO A 110 9.57 -5.33 -12.82
N SER A 111 8.53 -5.42 -13.67
CA SER A 111 8.37 -4.53 -14.82
C SER A 111 8.21 -3.07 -14.41
N ASP A 112 7.43 -2.77 -13.37
CA ASP A 112 7.32 -1.41 -12.82
C ASP A 112 8.70 -0.92 -12.29
N PHE A 113 9.42 -1.76 -11.52
CA PHE A 113 10.77 -1.47 -11.03
C PHE A 113 11.73 -1.12 -12.18
N TYR A 114 11.72 -1.91 -13.25
CA TYR A 114 12.50 -1.61 -14.44
C TYR A 114 12.14 -0.22 -15.01
N TYR A 115 10.87 0.14 -15.16
CA TYR A 115 10.50 1.47 -15.67
C TYR A 115 10.86 2.61 -14.72
N TYR A 116 11.06 2.34 -13.42
CA TYR A 116 11.52 3.30 -12.43
C TYR A 116 13.03 3.46 -12.33
N ARG A 117 13.82 2.56 -12.93
CA ARG A 117 15.28 2.48 -12.78
C ARG A 117 16.01 3.82 -12.92
N GLU A 118 15.61 4.65 -13.89
CA GLU A 118 16.22 5.98 -14.12
C GLU A 118 15.90 6.97 -13.00
N ASP A 119 14.65 7.00 -12.53
CA ASP A 119 14.24 7.86 -11.42
C ASP A 119 14.92 7.42 -10.12
N ILE A 120 14.94 6.11 -9.84
CA ILE A 120 15.63 5.52 -8.69
C ILE A 120 17.11 5.92 -8.70
N ALA A 121 17.81 5.74 -9.82
CA ALA A 121 19.21 6.13 -9.95
C ALA A 121 19.42 7.65 -9.77
N SER A 122 18.48 8.47 -10.25
CA SER A 122 18.55 9.93 -10.12
C SER A 122 18.46 10.42 -8.67
N LYS A 123 17.93 9.60 -7.75
CA LYS A 123 17.90 9.88 -6.30
C LYS A 123 19.25 9.64 -5.63
N THR A 124 20.23 9.11 -6.36
CA THR A 124 21.58 8.77 -5.88
C THR A 124 21.61 7.95 -4.58
N PRO A 125 20.82 6.86 -4.45
CA PRO A 125 20.90 6.00 -3.28
C PRO A 125 22.24 5.25 -3.22
N LYS A 126 22.76 5.02 -2.02
CA LYS A 126 23.91 4.11 -1.82
C LYS A 126 23.51 2.64 -1.89
N LEU A 127 22.25 2.34 -1.57
CA LEU A 127 21.67 1.00 -1.58
C LEU A 127 20.18 1.06 -1.96
N VAL A 128 19.78 0.17 -2.85
CA VAL A 128 18.38 -0.16 -3.11
C VAL A 128 18.08 -1.51 -2.46
N VAL A 129 17.09 -1.55 -1.57
CA VAL A 129 16.60 -2.76 -0.93
C VAL A 129 15.28 -3.13 -1.58
N TYR A 130 15.29 -4.11 -2.48
CA TYR A 130 14.07 -4.58 -3.15
C TYR A 130 13.51 -5.77 -2.37
N VAL A 131 12.37 -5.59 -1.71
CA VAL A 131 11.57 -6.68 -1.13
C VAL A 131 10.62 -7.24 -2.21
N LEU A 132 10.83 -8.49 -2.59
CA LEU A 132 10.11 -9.19 -3.64
C LEU A 132 9.38 -10.41 -3.07
N ASN A 133 8.14 -10.64 -3.47
CA ASN A 133 7.42 -11.89 -3.22
C ASN A 133 7.01 -12.55 -4.54
N PRO A 134 6.87 -13.90 -4.60
CA PRO A 134 6.31 -14.56 -5.78
C PRO A 134 4.97 -13.98 -6.27
N ALA A 135 4.13 -13.43 -5.39
CA ALA A 135 2.87 -12.76 -5.76
C ALA A 135 3.05 -11.52 -6.65
N ASP A 136 4.25 -10.92 -6.67
CA ASP A 136 4.59 -9.78 -7.52
C ASP A 136 4.87 -10.22 -8.98
N LEU A 137 5.13 -11.50 -9.21
CA LEU A 137 5.54 -12.04 -10.51
C LEU A 137 4.36 -12.31 -11.47
N GLN A 138 3.16 -11.79 -11.17
CA GLN A 138 1.96 -11.93 -12.02
C GLN A 138 1.57 -13.40 -12.25
N LEU A 139 1.62 -14.22 -11.19
CA LEU A 139 1.34 -15.66 -11.24
C LEU A 139 -0.07 -15.98 -11.78
N ASP A 140 -1.00 -15.03 -11.74
CA ASP A 140 -2.34 -15.17 -12.29
C ASP A 140 -2.35 -15.45 -13.81
N TYR A 141 -1.29 -15.10 -14.53
CA TYR A 141 -1.13 -15.40 -15.96
C TYR A 141 -0.52 -16.78 -16.24
N LEU A 142 -0.25 -17.58 -15.20
CA LEU A 142 0.03 -19.01 -15.34
C LEU A 142 -1.26 -19.84 -15.45
N VAL A 143 -2.42 -19.25 -15.14
CA VAL A 143 -3.71 -19.94 -15.15
C VAL A 143 -4.59 -19.36 -16.26
N SER A 144 -4.90 -20.20 -17.24
CA SER A 144 -5.76 -19.82 -18.37
C SER A 144 -7.22 -19.66 -17.96
N GLU A 145 -7.99 -18.91 -18.74
CA GLU A 145 -9.45 -18.76 -18.52
C GLU A 145 -10.18 -20.10 -18.50
N LYS A 146 -9.69 -21.10 -19.24
CA LYS A 146 -10.27 -22.45 -19.28
C LYS A 146 -10.01 -23.18 -17.97
N GLU A 147 -8.81 -23.09 -17.41
CA GLU A 147 -8.46 -23.67 -16.11
C GLU A 147 -9.29 -23.01 -15.00
N LEU A 148 -9.51 -21.69 -15.06
CA LEU A 148 -10.39 -20.98 -14.13
C LEU A 148 -11.84 -21.48 -14.16
N LYS A 149 -12.39 -21.74 -15.35
CA LYS A 149 -13.77 -22.22 -15.53
C LYS A 149 -13.96 -23.69 -15.13
N THR A 150 -12.94 -24.51 -15.36
CA THR A 150 -13.03 -25.97 -15.18
C THR A 150 -12.46 -26.47 -13.86
N GLY A 151 -11.61 -25.67 -13.20
CA GLY A 151 -10.85 -26.05 -12.02
C GLY A 151 -9.77 -27.10 -12.27
N LYS A 152 -9.58 -27.55 -13.52
CA LYS A 152 -8.58 -28.55 -13.89
C LYS A 152 -7.33 -27.84 -14.39
N LEU A 153 -6.20 -28.07 -13.72
CA LEU A 153 -4.90 -27.50 -14.07
C LEU A 153 -4.25 -28.31 -15.19
N ASP A 154 -3.61 -27.60 -16.13
CA ASP A 154 -2.80 -28.20 -17.18
C ASP A 154 -1.37 -27.64 -17.08
N PRO A 155 -0.40 -28.40 -16.53
CA PRO A 155 0.97 -27.94 -16.33
C PRO A 155 1.71 -27.67 -17.65
N SER A 156 1.19 -28.13 -18.80
CA SER A 156 1.79 -27.87 -20.11
C SER A 156 1.49 -26.49 -20.67
N ILE A 157 0.48 -25.79 -20.14
CA ILE A 157 0.10 -24.45 -20.61
C ILE A 157 1.12 -23.41 -20.07
N PRO A 158 1.83 -22.67 -20.94
CA PRO A 158 2.84 -21.71 -20.53
C PRO A 158 2.23 -20.41 -20.00
N PHE A 159 3.09 -19.52 -19.47
CA PHE A 159 2.73 -18.17 -19.05
C PHE A 159 2.12 -17.33 -20.21
N GLU A 160 0.96 -16.71 -19.99
CA GLU A 160 0.20 -15.98 -21.02
C GLU A 160 0.73 -14.54 -21.28
N GLU A 161 1.92 -14.41 -21.87
CA GLU A 161 2.60 -13.12 -22.14
C GLU A 161 1.75 -12.11 -22.92
N GLU A 162 1.00 -12.56 -23.94
CA GLU A 162 0.18 -11.67 -24.77
C GLU A 162 -1.06 -11.16 -24.03
N ARG A 163 -1.62 -11.98 -23.13
CA ARG A 163 -2.73 -11.55 -22.26
C ARG A 163 -2.23 -10.54 -21.24
N LEU A 164 -1.10 -10.82 -20.58
CA LEU A 164 -0.44 -9.88 -19.67
C LEU A 164 -0.24 -8.52 -20.37
N PHE A 165 0.38 -8.53 -21.55
CA PHE A 165 0.64 -7.31 -22.30
C PHE A 165 -0.63 -6.54 -22.70
N SER A 166 -1.69 -7.26 -23.13
CA SER A 166 -2.98 -6.65 -23.46
C SER A 166 -3.60 -5.97 -22.25
N ASP A 167 -3.67 -6.66 -21.11
CA ASP A 167 -4.25 -6.14 -19.86
C ASP A 167 -3.43 -4.96 -19.33
N PHE A 168 -2.11 -5.06 -19.42
CA PHE A 168 -1.17 -4.00 -19.05
C PHE A 168 -1.33 -2.75 -19.92
N SER A 169 -1.65 -2.91 -21.19
CA SER A 169 -1.87 -1.79 -22.11
C SER A 169 -3.23 -1.13 -21.91
N ARG A 170 -4.25 -1.89 -21.49
CA ARG A 170 -5.64 -1.42 -21.37
C ARG A 170 -5.97 -0.90 -19.98
N GLY A 171 -5.54 -1.61 -18.94
CA GLY A 171 -6.06 -1.47 -17.59
C GLY A 171 -5.04 -0.98 -16.58
N ARG A 172 -3.81 -1.50 -16.61
CA ARG A 172 -2.82 -1.32 -15.52
C ARG A 172 -2.54 0.14 -15.20
N HIS A 173 -2.75 0.51 -13.93
CA HIS A 173 -2.60 1.89 -13.44
C HIS A 173 -1.19 2.43 -13.67
N GLN A 174 -0.16 1.65 -13.37
CA GLN A 174 1.24 2.04 -13.44
C GLN A 174 1.65 2.46 -14.87
N ASN A 175 1.27 1.66 -15.88
CA ASN A 175 1.51 1.97 -17.29
C ASN A 175 0.73 3.20 -17.77
N ARG A 176 -0.39 3.55 -17.12
CA ARG A 176 -1.25 4.68 -17.51
C ARG A 176 -0.97 5.95 -16.72
N ILE A 177 -0.34 5.83 -15.55
CA ILE A 177 -0.23 6.88 -14.53
C ILE A 177 1.22 7.14 -14.13
N LEU A 178 2.11 6.17 -14.11
CA LEU A 178 3.45 6.31 -13.51
C LEU A 178 4.58 6.41 -14.55
N TYR A 179 4.46 5.72 -15.68
CA TYR A 179 5.44 5.81 -16.79
C TYR A 179 4.83 5.59 -18.19
N PRO A 180 3.68 6.23 -18.53
CA PRO A 180 3.01 6.00 -19.81
C PRO A 180 3.89 6.28 -21.02
N ALA A 181 4.73 7.31 -20.97
CA ALA A 181 5.61 7.67 -22.08
C ALA A 181 6.67 6.60 -22.36
N GLN A 182 7.30 6.07 -21.31
CA GLN A 182 8.31 5.03 -21.43
C GLN A 182 7.70 3.73 -21.97
N PHE A 183 6.60 3.27 -21.37
CA PHE A 183 5.89 2.07 -21.81
C PHE A 183 5.41 2.20 -23.26
N PHE A 184 4.81 3.34 -23.62
CA PHE A 184 4.34 3.62 -24.97
C PHE A 184 5.49 3.62 -25.98
N ARG A 185 6.61 4.30 -25.68
CA ARG A 185 7.77 4.37 -26.58
C ARG A 185 8.35 2.99 -26.87
N GLU A 186 8.49 2.15 -25.84
CA GLU A 186 9.05 0.80 -25.98
C GLU A 186 8.09 -0.15 -26.72
N ASN A 187 6.77 0.07 -26.62
CA ASN A 187 5.76 -0.88 -27.10
C ASN A 187 4.83 -0.34 -28.20
N ALA A 188 5.10 0.83 -28.80
CA ALA A 188 4.18 1.53 -29.70
C ALA A 188 3.60 0.64 -30.82
N ARG A 189 4.43 -0.20 -31.44
CA ARG A 189 4.00 -1.13 -32.50
C ARG A 189 3.06 -2.23 -31.98
N ARG A 190 3.33 -2.78 -30.79
CA ARG A 190 2.47 -3.80 -30.16
C ARG A 190 1.15 -3.18 -29.69
N ILE A 191 1.21 -1.99 -29.08
CA ILE A 191 0.02 -1.23 -28.67
C ILE A 191 -0.86 -0.90 -29.88
N TRP A 192 -0.27 -0.50 -31.02
CA TRP A 192 -1.02 -0.22 -32.24
C TRP A 192 -1.84 -1.43 -32.71
N LYS A 193 -1.30 -2.65 -32.57
CA LYS A 193 -2.01 -3.90 -32.91
C LYS A 193 -3.20 -4.19 -31.99
N LEU A 194 -3.21 -3.68 -30.75
CA LEU A 194 -4.35 -3.82 -29.82
C LEU A 194 -5.52 -2.90 -30.19
N GLY A 195 -5.30 -1.93 -31.08
CA GLY A 195 -6.32 -1.05 -31.65
C GLY A 195 -6.07 0.44 -31.37
N LYS A 196 -6.60 1.27 -32.27
CA LYS A 196 -6.51 2.74 -32.20
C LYS A 196 -6.94 3.34 -30.83
N PRO A 197 -8.00 2.85 -30.15
CA PRO A 197 -8.40 3.42 -28.86
C PRO A 197 -7.31 3.29 -27.79
N VAL A 198 -6.71 2.09 -27.64
CA VAL A 198 -5.65 1.82 -26.66
C VAL A 198 -4.41 2.67 -26.96
N PHE A 199 -4.05 2.76 -28.24
CA PHE A 199 -2.94 3.58 -28.69
C PHE A 199 -3.12 5.07 -28.37
N LEU A 200 -4.27 5.65 -28.73
CA LEU A 200 -4.56 7.06 -28.47
C LEU A 200 -4.68 7.35 -26.98
N GLU A 201 -5.22 6.42 -26.20
CA GLU A 201 -5.29 6.58 -24.75
C GLU A 201 -3.89 6.68 -24.14
N LEU A 202 -3.01 5.71 -24.40
CA LEU A 202 -1.64 5.73 -23.84
C LEU A 202 -0.82 6.92 -24.36
N LEU A 203 -1.00 7.30 -25.62
CA LEU A 203 -0.39 8.52 -26.16
C LEU A 203 -0.88 9.76 -25.42
N SER A 204 -2.20 9.90 -25.21
CA SER A 204 -2.76 11.05 -24.51
C SER A 204 -2.27 11.16 -23.07
N ARG A 205 -2.15 10.03 -22.35
CA ARG A 205 -1.59 9.97 -20.99
C ARG A 205 -0.08 10.24 -20.93
N SER A 206 0.63 9.95 -22.02
CA SER A 206 2.04 10.30 -22.17
C SER A 206 2.24 11.81 -22.37
N LEU A 207 1.29 12.47 -23.07
CA LEU A 207 1.36 13.88 -23.43
C LEU A 207 0.77 14.82 -22.38
N PHE A 208 -0.31 14.44 -21.70
CA PHE A 208 -1.08 15.34 -20.82
C PHE A 208 -1.24 14.79 -19.41
N LEU A 209 -0.79 15.55 -18.41
CA LEU A 209 -0.85 15.20 -16.99
C LEU A 209 -2.28 15.18 -16.45
N LEU A 210 -3.16 16.06 -16.92
CA LEU A 210 -4.56 16.05 -16.50
C LEU A 210 -5.23 14.72 -16.85
N THR A 211 -5.07 14.25 -18.09
CA THR A 211 -5.57 12.92 -18.51
C THR A 211 -4.94 11.79 -17.71
N ARG A 212 -3.65 11.93 -17.41
CA ARG A 212 -2.86 10.96 -16.65
C ARG A 212 -3.34 10.83 -15.20
N TYR A 213 -3.65 11.93 -14.53
CA TYR A 213 -3.95 11.99 -13.09
C TYR A 213 -5.43 12.20 -12.74
N ARG A 214 -6.32 12.33 -13.73
CA ARG A 214 -7.76 12.58 -13.53
C ARG A 214 -8.46 11.70 -12.51
N ASN A 215 -7.97 10.47 -12.30
CA ASN A 215 -8.62 9.48 -11.44
C ASN A 215 -8.38 9.72 -9.94
N PHE A 216 -7.39 10.54 -9.56
CA PHE A 216 -7.04 10.80 -8.15
C PHE A 216 -6.66 12.27 -7.90
N VAL A 217 -6.94 13.15 -8.87
CA VAL A 217 -6.55 14.56 -8.81
C VAL A 217 -7.24 15.31 -7.66
N TYR A 218 -8.42 14.84 -7.24
CA TYR A 218 -9.22 15.46 -6.18
C TYR A 218 -8.83 14.98 -4.78
N ASP A 219 -8.25 13.79 -4.66
CA ASP A 219 -7.94 13.13 -3.39
C ASP A 219 -7.23 14.04 -2.35
N PRO A 220 -6.14 14.77 -2.68
CA PRO A 220 -5.50 15.66 -1.70
C PRO A 220 -6.38 16.87 -1.31
N PHE A 221 -7.22 17.36 -2.23
CA PHE A 221 -8.15 18.47 -1.93
C PHE A 221 -9.32 18.00 -1.07
N ASP A 222 -9.85 16.81 -1.34
CA ASP A 222 -10.92 16.20 -0.56
C ASP A 222 -10.45 15.93 0.87
N SER A 223 -9.25 15.37 1.05
CA SER A 223 -8.64 15.17 2.38
C SER A 223 -8.47 16.50 3.13
N PHE A 224 -7.99 17.54 2.47
CA PHE A 224 -7.87 18.87 3.08
C PHE A 224 -9.24 19.46 3.48
N ILE A 225 -10.26 19.32 2.64
CA ILE A 225 -11.62 19.76 3.00
C ILE A 225 -12.14 18.98 4.21
N GLU A 226 -11.90 17.67 4.26
CA GLU A 226 -12.32 16.81 5.37
C GLU A 226 -11.65 17.18 6.69
N HIS A 227 -10.36 17.55 6.69
CA HIS A 227 -9.63 17.90 7.91
C HIS A 227 -9.85 19.34 8.39
N HIS A 228 -10.06 20.28 7.48
CA HIS A 228 -10.11 21.70 7.84
C HIS A 228 -11.52 22.28 7.89
N LEU A 229 -12.48 21.69 7.17
CA LEU A 229 -13.83 22.24 7.02
C LEU A 229 -14.93 21.29 7.50
N ARG A 230 -14.65 19.99 7.62
CA ARG A 230 -15.60 18.98 8.08
C ARG A 230 -15.11 18.29 9.34
N SER A 231 -15.98 17.52 9.99
CA SER A 231 -15.70 16.89 11.29
C SER A 231 -15.02 15.52 11.16
N GLY A 232 -14.24 15.26 10.09
CA GLY A 232 -13.56 13.98 9.87
C GLY A 232 -14.51 12.77 9.80
N ARG A 233 -15.71 12.93 9.22
CA ARG A 233 -16.71 11.85 9.02
C ARG A 233 -16.43 11.00 7.79
N SER A 234 -15.23 11.14 7.24
CA SER A 234 -14.74 10.40 6.10
C SER A 234 -14.67 8.91 6.43
N TYR A 235 -14.69 8.07 5.39
CA TYR A 235 -14.50 6.63 5.54
C TYR A 235 -13.02 6.22 5.51
N HIS A 236 -12.10 7.20 5.67
CA HIS A 236 -10.65 6.98 5.72
C HIS A 236 -10.21 6.25 6.99
N TYR A 237 -8.93 5.91 7.07
CA TYR A 237 -8.37 5.23 8.23
C TYR A 237 -8.30 6.14 9.45
N TYR A 238 -8.42 5.52 10.61
CA TYR A 238 -8.42 6.20 11.88
C TYR A 238 -7.03 6.74 12.24
N THR A 239 -6.97 8.02 12.59
CA THR A 239 -5.74 8.78 12.93
C THR A 239 -5.85 9.54 14.25
N GLY A 240 -6.95 9.35 14.98
CA GLY A 240 -7.21 9.93 16.30
C GLY A 240 -6.30 9.37 17.40
N ILE A 241 -6.72 9.48 18.65
CA ILE A 241 -6.01 8.88 19.78
C ILE A 241 -6.44 7.41 19.92
N LEU A 242 -5.49 6.49 19.97
CA LEU A 242 -5.81 5.07 20.08
C LEU A 242 -6.48 4.77 21.45
N PRO A 243 -7.66 4.12 21.47
CA PRO A 243 -8.23 3.56 22.69
C PRO A 243 -7.31 2.50 23.31
N GLU A 244 -7.44 2.27 24.61
CA GLU A 244 -6.62 1.27 25.32
C GLU A 244 -6.89 -0.16 24.85
N GLU A 245 -8.15 -0.47 24.54
CA GLU A 245 -8.60 -1.74 23.99
C GLU A 245 -8.31 -1.86 22.49
N GLY A 246 -7.69 -0.84 21.88
CA GLY A 246 -7.37 -0.74 20.47
C GLY A 246 -8.53 -0.23 19.62
N ILE A 247 -8.28 -0.16 18.31
CA ILE A 247 -9.27 0.22 17.30
C ILE A 247 -9.03 -0.54 16.00
N TYR A 248 -10.09 -0.82 15.26
CA TYR A 248 -9.96 -1.32 13.88
C TYR A 248 -9.60 -0.15 12.95
N LEU A 249 -8.88 -0.43 11.85
CA LEU A 249 -8.31 0.58 10.94
C LEU A 249 -9.35 1.58 10.42
N ARG A 250 -10.61 1.16 10.25
CA ARG A 250 -11.72 2.03 9.80
C ARG A 250 -12.38 2.85 10.92
N GLY A 251 -11.82 2.83 12.13
CA GLY A 251 -12.31 3.59 13.28
C GLY A 251 -13.35 2.88 14.14
N TRP A 252 -13.62 1.59 13.92
CA TRP A 252 -14.52 0.82 14.78
C TRP A 252 -13.85 0.51 16.12
N THR A 253 -14.61 0.66 17.20
CA THR A 253 -14.17 0.39 18.58
C THR A 253 -14.74 -0.93 19.08
N LYS A 254 -14.25 -1.44 20.21
CA LYS A 254 -14.97 -2.44 21.00
C LYS A 254 -16.20 -1.80 21.67
N PRO A 255 -17.25 -2.57 22.06
CA PRO A 255 -18.45 -2.02 22.70
C PRO A 255 -18.20 -1.22 23.98
N LYS A 256 -17.09 -1.52 24.65
CA LYS A 256 -16.57 -0.79 25.80
C LYS A 256 -15.12 -0.45 25.54
N PHE A 257 -14.76 0.82 25.67
CA PHE A 257 -13.39 1.27 25.49
C PHE A 257 -13.06 2.52 26.30
N SER A 258 -11.78 2.72 26.57
CA SER A 258 -11.24 3.85 27.31
C SER A 258 -10.25 4.62 26.43
N ILE A 259 -10.31 5.96 26.48
CA ILE A 259 -9.51 6.83 25.61
C ILE A 259 -9.14 8.12 26.36
N GLU A 260 -7.89 8.55 26.19
CA GLU A 260 -7.43 9.87 26.63
C GLU A 260 -7.70 10.89 25.51
N CYS A 261 -8.50 11.92 25.79
CA CYS A 261 -8.91 12.92 24.83
C CYS A 261 -8.25 14.28 25.09
N GLU A 262 -7.70 14.86 24.03
CA GLU A 262 -7.18 16.22 24.03
C GLU A 262 -8.33 17.21 23.91
N LEU A 263 -8.38 18.18 24.83
CA LEU A 263 -9.43 19.18 24.89
C LEU A 263 -9.01 20.48 24.20
N LYS A 264 -9.98 21.14 23.56
CA LYS A 264 -9.82 22.49 23.02
C LYS A 264 -10.62 23.47 23.87
N ASN A 265 -9.92 24.23 24.70
CA ASN A 265 -10.51 25.20 25.65
C ASN A 265 -11.53 24.53 26.60
N GLY A 266 -11.15 23.40 27.21
CA GLY A 266 -12.02 22.65 28.12
C GLY A 266 -13.20 21.93 27.45
N LYS A 267 -13.23 21.86 26.11
CA LYS A 267 -14.27 21.18 25.33
C LYS A 267 -13.73 20.05 24.48
N LEU A 268 -14.51 18.96 24.40
CA LEU A 268 -14.38 17.93 23.39
C LEU A 268 -15.51 18.13 22.38
N VAL A 269 -15.18 18.36 21.11
CA VAL A 269 -16.15 18.47 20.01
C VAL A 269 -15.75 17.47 18.94
N ASP A 270 -16.58 16.46 18.74
CA ASP A 270 -16.25 15.33 17.91
C ASP A 270 -17.49 14.70 17.26
N SER A 271 -17.31 13.60 16.53
CA SER A 271 -18.46 12.81 16.04
C SER A 271 -18.19 11.32 16.03
N PHE A 272 -19.27 10.55 16.13
CA PHE A 272 -19.23 9.10 16.03
C PHE A 272 -20.38 8.61 15.16
N PHE A 273 -20.24 7.41 14.61
CA PHE A 273 -21.25 6.75 13.79
C PHE A 273 -21.83 5.55 14.53
N SER A 274 -23.16 5.50 14.63
CA SER A 274 -23.90 4.35 15.11
C SER A 274 -24.46 3.54 13.94
N GLN A 275 -24.22 2.23 13.92
CA GLN A 275 -24.77 1.33 12.89
C GLN A 275 -26.23 0.95 13.17
N LYS A 276 -26.58 0.75 14.44
CA LYS A 276 -27.91 0.29 14.88
C LYS A 276 -28.79 1.48 15.23
N LYS A 277 -30.10 1.33 14.98
CA LYS A 277 -31.11 2.21 15.56
C LYS A 277 -31.21 1.96 17.07
N ASN A 278 -31.60 2.98 17.82
CA ASN A 278 -31.71 2.93 19.28
C ASN A 278 -30.40 2.49 19.95
N THR A 279 -29.30 3.08 19.49
CA THR A 279 -27.99 2.85 20.12
C THR A 279 -27.90 3.69 21.39
N ARG A 280 -27.81 3.04 22.55
CA ARG A 280 -27.52 3.69 23.82
C ARG A 280 -26.02 3.88 23.97
N LEU A 281 -25.60 5.12 24.22
CA LEU A 281 -24.22 5.48 24.53
C LEU A 281 -24.14 6.03 25.95
N LYS A 282 -23.25 5.47 26.76
CA LYS A 282 -22.82 6.03 28.04
C LYS A 282 -21.38 6.49 27.95
N ILE A 283 -21.08 7.66 28.51
CA ILE A 283 -19.72 8.19 28.60
C ILE A 283 -19.46 8.53 30.06
N PHE A 284 -18.36 8.01 30.59
CA PHE A 284 -17.89 8.26 31.95
C PHE A 284 -16.57 9.02 31.88
N GLN A 285 -16.36 9.95 32.82
CA GLN A 285 -15.04 10.47 33.13
C GLN A 285 -14.37 9.53 34.12
N GLU A 286 -13.20 9.01 33.77
CA GLU A 286 -12.45 8.15 34.67
C GLU A 286 -11.77 9.00 35.75
N THR A 287 -12.41 9.03 36.91
CA THR A 287 -11.93 9.61 38.17
C THR A 287 -12.10 8.55 39.26
N PRO A 288 -11.54 8.72 40.47
CA PRO A 288 -11.74 7.76 41.56
C PRO A 288 -13.21 7.41 41.86
N GLU A 289 -14.14 8.31 41.54
CA GLU A 289 -15.58 8.16 41.78
C GLU A 289 -16.38 7.76 40.52
N GLU A 290 -15.73 7.65 39.35
CA GLU A 290 -16.35 7.48 38.01
C GLU A 290 -17.59 8.38 37.77
N LEU A 291 -17.39 9.52 37.11
CA LEU A 291 -18.49 10.46 36.85
C LEU A 291 -19.19 10.13 35.52
N LEU A 292 -20.49 9.82 35.56
CA LEU A 292 -21.30 9.68 34.34
C LEU A 292 -21.56 11.06 33.70
N LEU A 293 -21.01 11.27 32.50
CA LEU A 293 -21.13 12.53 31.74
C LEU A 293 -22.30 12.53 30.78
N LEU A 294 -22.57 11.40 30.13
CA LEU A 294 -23.59 11.27 29.10
C LEU A 294 -24.23 9.88 29.17
N ASN A 295 -25.55 9.81 29.01
CA ASN A 295 -26.31 8.57 28.88
C ASN A 295 -27.52 8.84 28.00
N GLU A 296 -27.33 8.69 26.69
CA GLU A 296 -28.33 9.04 25.68
C GLU A 296 -28.64 7.84 24.77
N ASN A 297 -29.81 7.89 24.15
CA ASN A 297 -30.26 6.90 23.18
C ASN A 297 -30.41 7.55 21.80
N PHE A 298 -29.68 7.05 20.82
CA PHE A 298 -29.67 7.54 19.44
C PHE A 298 -30.60 6.70 18.57
N GLU A 299 -31.76 7.26 18.22
CA GLU A 299 -32.83 6.53 17.50
C GLU A 299 -32.46 6.16 16.06
N SER A 300 -31.60 6.93 15.41
CA SER A 300 -31.22 6.77 14.01
C SER A 300 -29.81 6.20 13.83
N ARG A 301 -29.64 5.45 12.73
CA ARG A 301 -28.33 5.05 12.20
C ARG A 301 -27.70 6.28 11.54
N GLY A 302 -26.43 6.54 11.80
CA GLY A 302 -25.71 7.64 11.15
C GLY A 302 -24.63 8.26 12.01
N TRP A 303 -24.07 9.35 11.50
CA TRP A 303 -23.13 10.19 12.23
C TRP A 303 -23.86 11.12 13.20
N HIS A 304 -23.42 11.11 14.46
CA HIS A 304 -23.91 11.95 15.55
C HIS A 304 -22.79 12.86 16.04
N GLY A 305 -23.14 14.09 16.40
CA GLY A 305 -22.20 15.02 17.03
C GLY A 305 -22.05 14.71 18.52
N LEU A 306 -20.85 14.91 19.06
CA LEU A 306 -20.54 14.80 20.48
C LEU A 306 -19.93 16.12 20.94
N GLU A 307 -20.57 16.80 21.89
CA GLU A 307 -19.99 17.96 22.57
C GLU A 307 -20.03 17.71 24.08
N LEU A 308 -18.85 17.63 24.71
CA LEU A 308 -18.69 17.53 26.15
C LEU A 308 -17.90 18.73 26.65
N GLN A 309 -18.34 19.31 27.75
CA GLN A 309 -17.68 20.45 28.39
C GLN A 309 -17.19 20.07 29.77
N PHE A 310 -15.94 20.41 30.05
CA PHE A 310 -15.25 20.08 31.29
C PHE A 310 -14.88 21.35 32.06
N PRO A 311 -14.98 21.35 33.39
CA PRO A 311 -14.61 22.50 34.20
C PRO A 311 -13.07 22.67 34.25
N GLY A 312 -12.62 23.91 34.10
CA GLY A 312 -11.21 24.30 34.23
C GLY A 312 -10.41 24.24 32.91
N ASP A 313 -9.10 24.47 33.02
CA ASP A 313 -8.16 24.51 31.89
C ASP A 313 -7.52 23.14 31.60
N ALA A 314 -8.27 22.06 31.82
CA ALA A 314 -7.77 20.71 31.53
C ALA A 314 -7.45 20.58 30.04
N GLU A 315 -6.20 20.24 29.71
CA GLU A 315 -5.78 19.99 28.33
C GLU A 315 -6.11 18.58 27.86
N LYS A 316 -6.27 17.65 28.80
CA LYS A 316 -6.52 16.23 28.55
C LYS A 316 -7.51 15.66 29.55
N ILE A 317 -8.30 14.69 29.11
CA ILE A 317 -9.23 13.98 29.97
C ILE A 317 -9.37 12.52 29.56
N ARG A 318 -9.55 11.64 30.55
CA ARG A 318 -9.73 10.22 30.32
C ARG A 318 -11.21 9.86 30.37
N LEU A 319 -11.70 9.25 29.29
CA LEU A 319 -13.10 8.92 29.10
C LEU A 319 -13.29 7.44 28.84
N ARG A 320 -14.36 6.87 29.39
CA ARG A 320 -14.80 5.50 29.14
C ARG A 320 -16.15 5.50 28.44
N PHE A 321 -16.21 4.83 27.31
CA PHE A 321 -17.40 4.72 26.47
C PHE A 321 -17.99 3.32 26.61
N GLU A 322 -19.32 3.23 26.70
CA GLU A 322 -20.06 1.98 26.69
C GLU A 322 -21.26 2.09 25.73
N THR A 323 -21.40 1.13 24.82
CA THR A 323 -22.43 1.16 23.78
C THR A 323 -23.23 -0.12 23.67
N GLU A 324 -24.55 0.02 23.49
CA GLU A 324 -25.49 -1.08 23.31
C GLU A 324 -26.57 -0.70 22.27
N PRO A 325 -27.06 -1.63 21.42
CA PRO A 325 -26.58 -3.00 21.27
C PRO A 325 -25.26 -3.07 20.49
N PRO A 326 -24.49 -4.17 20.63
CA PRO A 326 -23.29 -4.38 19.83
C PRO A 326 -23.60 -4.54 18.34
N VAL A 327 -22.58 -4.33 17.51
CA VAL A 327 -22.62 -4.46 16.05
C VAL A 327 -21.73 -5.62 15.64
N SER A 328 -22.21 -6.53 14.79
CA SER A 328 -21.34 -7.56 14.21
C SER A 328 -20.58 -7.01 13.00
N SER A 329 -19.33 -7.43 12.81
CA SER A 329 -18.58 -7.15 11.59
C SER A 329 -19.30 -7.66 10.34
N ASP A 330 -20.11 -8.72 10.43
CA ASP A 330 -20.92 -9.23 9.31
C ASP A 330 -21.92 -8.18 8.77
N GLU A 331 -22.27 -7.17 9.58
CA GLU A 331 -23.24 -6.15 9.19
C GLU A 331 -22.59 -4.95 8.48
N VAL A 332 -21.28 -4.80 8.57
CA VAL A 332 -20.56 -3.58 8.16
C VAL A 332 -19.32 -3.86 7.33
N ASP A 333 -18.62 -4.95 7.59
CA ASP A 333 -17.30 -5.30 7.05
C ASP A 333 -17.15 -6.84 6.95
N ASP A 334 -18.20 -7.54 6.51
CA ASP A 334 -18.28 -9.00 6.36
C ASP A 334 -17.15 -9.62 5.52
N ARG A 335 -16.49 -8.80 4.70
CA ARG A 335 -15.37 -9.16 3.83
C ARG A 335 -14.01 -9.18 4.52
N ILE A 336 -13.84 -8.40 5.59
CA ILE A 336 -12.52 -8.21 6.23
C ILE A 336 -12.25 -9.34 7.22
N PHE A 337 -13.27 -10.04 7.69
CA PHE A 337 -13.17 -11.03 8.77
C PHE A 337 -13.76 -12.37 8.32
N GLY A 338 -13.06 -13.46 8.61
CA GLY A 338 -13.60 -14.80 8.40
C GLY A 338 -14.45 -15.24 9.59
N ILE A 339 -13.99 -14.93 10.80
CA ILE A 339 -14.76 -15.07 12.04
C ILE A 339 -15.29 -13.68 12.44
N PRO A 340 -16.61 -13.52 12.67
CA PRO A 340 -17.19 -12.21 12.97
C PRO A 340 -16.65 -11.58 14.25
N GLU A 341 -16.40 -10.28 14.19
CA GLU A 341 -15.96 -9.46 15.31
C GLU A 341 -17.13 -8.63 15.87
N VAL A 342 -17.00 -8.23 17.14
CA VAL A 342 -18.01 -7.42 17.84
C VAL A 342 -17.52 -5.99 18.00
N TYR A 343 -18.27 -5.05 17.44
CA TYR A 343 -18.00 -3.61 17.46
C TYR A 343 -18.96 -2.84 18.36
N GLY A 344 -18.48 -1.69 18.83
CA GLY A 344 -19.27 -0.61 19.41
C GLY A 344 -19.60 0.46 18.36
N LEU A 345 -18.99 1.64 18.52
CA LEU A 345 -19.14 2.77 17.61
C LEU A 345 -18.00 2.84 16.62
N ARG A 346 -18.25 3.53 15.50
CA ARG A 346 -17.19 4.04 14.65
C ARG A 346 -16.88 5.49 15.03
N LEU A 347 -15.62 5.79 15.30
CA LEU A 347 -15.18 7.14 15.64
C LEU A 347 -14.88 7.97 14.38
N SER A 348 -14.99 9.29 14.49
CA SER A 348 -14.44 10.22 13.49
C SER A 348 -12.95 9.95 13.30
N GLN A 349 -12.44 10.31 12.13
CA GLN A 349 -11.06 10.04 11.75
C GLN A 349 -10.02 10.53 12.78
N ASN A 350 -10.19 11.75 13.29
CA ASN A 350 -9.27 12.40 14.23
C ASN A 350 -9.82 12.44 15.67
N PHE A 351 -10.72 11.52 16.03
CA PHE A 351 -11.42 11.53 17.32
C PHE A 351 -10.47 11.69 18.51
N CYS A 352 -10.86 12.55 19.46
CA CYS A 352 -10.13 12.86 20.68
C CYS A 352 -8.76 13.53 20.48
N ARG A 353 -8.43 13.97 19.26
CA ARG A 353 -7.19 14.69 18.97
C ARG A 353 -7.47 16.17 18.68
N LYS A 354 -6.66 17.06 19.22
CA LYS A 354 -6.82 18.52 19.02
C LYS A 354 -6.43 18.97 17.62
N ASP A 355 -5.37 18.36 17.08
CA ASP A 355 -4.80 18.68 15.76
C ASP A 355 -4.63 17.39 14.95
N PHE A 356 -4.96 17.39 13.66
CA PHE A 356 -4.78 16.19 12.82
C PHE A 356 -3.30 15.89 12.56
N ARG A 357 -3.00 14.62 12.26
CA ARG A 357 -1.63 14.17 11.95
C ARG A 357 -1.26 14.50 10.50
N LYS A 358 -0.02 14.93 10.28
CA LYS A 358 0.55 15.23 8.96
C LYS A 358 1.65 14.24 8.62
N ASP A 359 1.93 14.11 7.32
CA ASP A 359 3.04 13.32 6.77
C ASP A 359 2.99 11.82 7.12
N ILE A 360 1.78 11.25 7.27
CA ILE A 360 1.55 9.85 7.67
C ILE A 360 1.20 8.91 6.51
N SER A 361 1.37 9.35 5.25
CA SER A 361 1.00 8.58 4.05
C SER A 361 1.77 7.26 3.87
N TYR A 362 2.88 7.09 4.59
CA TYR A 362 3.70 5.89 4.62
C TYR A 362 3.86 5.31 6.03
N ASP A 363 3.08 5.80 6.99
CA ASP A 363 3.11 5.38 8.38
C ASP A 363 1.95 4.43 8.66
N ARG A 364 2.21 3.12 8.54
CA ARG A 364 1.24 2.11 8.95
C ARG A 364 0.96 2.25 10.44
N ILE A 365 -0.32 2.24 10.80
CA ILE A 365 -0.79 2.35 12.18
C ILE A 365 -1.16 0.94 12.67
N PRO A 366 -0.78 0.54 13.89
CA PRO A 366 -1.24 -0.72 14.47
C PRO A 366 -2.76 -0.67 14.69
N GLY A 367 -3.44 -1.77 14.38
CA GLY A 367 -4.88 -1.90 14.58
C GLY A 367 -5.26 -3.29 15.05
N ILE A 368 -6.48 -3.43 15.59
CA ILE A 368 -7.02 -4.72 16.03
C ILE A 368 -7.10 -5.72 14.86
N ASP A 369 -7.28 -5.24 13.63
CA ASP A 369 -7.28 -6.07 12.41
C ASP A 369 -6.04 -6.98 12.32
N ASP A 370 -4.88 -6.44 12.72
CA ASP A 370 -3.61 -7.14 12.78
C ASP A 370 -3.46 -7.98 14.05
N ASP A 371 -3.65 -7.35 15.21
CA ASP A 371 -3.32 -7.95 16.50
C ASP A 371 -4.22 -9.16 16.83
N ARG A 372 -5.46 -9.16 16.34
CA ARG A 372 -6.39 -10.28 16.56
C ARG A 372 -5.86 -11.59 15.99
N ILE A 373 -5.15 -11.54 14.86
CA ILE A 373 -4.68 -12.75 14.15
C ILE A 373 -3.71 -13.54 15.02
N SER A 374 -2.81 -12.83 15.71
CA SER A 374 -1.86 -13.45 16.63
C SER A 374 -2.52 -14.05 17.88
N ALA A 375 -3.71 -13.59 18.25
CA ALA A 375 -4.47 -14.10 19.39
C ALA A 375 -5.32 -15.34 19.07
N LEU A 376 -5.53 -15.66 17.79
CA LEU A 376 -6.31 -16.83 17.38
C LEU A 376 -5.59 -18.14 17.77
N SER A 377 -6.41 -19.12 18.17
CA SER A 377 -5.95 -20.51 18.21
C SER A 377 -5.66 -21.00 16.79
N ASP A 378 -4.85 -22.05 16.66
CA ASP A 378 -4.49 -22.59 15.36
C ASP A 378 -5.71 -23.04 14.54
N THR A 379 -6.70 -23.65 15.18
CA THR A 379 -7.96 -24.04 14.53
C THR A 379 -8.79 -22.82 14.11
N ALA A 380 -8.92 -21.82 14.99
CA ALA A 380 -9.66 -20.61 14.69
C ALA A 380 -9.00 -19.78 13.58
N TYR A 381 -7.66 -19.74 13.54
CA TYR A 381 -6.92 -19.11 12.46
C TYR A 381 -7.23 -19.77 11.12
N LEU A 382 -7.19 -21.10 11.03
CA LEU A 382 -7.47 -21.81 9.79
C LEU A 382 -8.90 -21.56 9.30
N GLU A 383 -9.87 -21.52 10.22
CA GLU A 383 -11.25 -21.18 9.91
C GLU A 383 -11.41 -19.73 9.43
N ASP A 384 -10.80 -18.75 10.14
CA ASP A 384 -10.81 -17.34 9.73
C ASP A 384 -10.15 -17.17 8.36
N TYR A 385 -8.99 -17.78 8.16
CA TYR A 385 -8.22 -17.68 6.93
C TYR A 385 -8.98 -18.25 5.73
N GLU A 386 -9.58 -19.44 5.85
CA GLU A 386 -10.37 -20.03 4.76
C GLU A 386 -11.58 -19.17 4.41
N LYS A 387 -12.34 -18.72 5.43
CA LYS A 387 -13.53 -17.88 5.21
C LYS A 387 -13.21 -16.51 4.64
N ARG A 388 -12.07 -15.92 5.02
CA ARG A 388 -11.66 -14.58 4.60
C ARG A 388 -10.96 -14.58 3.25
N ILE A 389 -10.08 -15.55 2.99
CA ILE A 389 -9.25 -15.59 1.79
C ILE A 389 -9.93 -16.36 0.65
N TYR A 390 -10.70 -17.41 0.97
CA TYR A 390 -11.22 -18.37 -0.01
C TYR A 390 -12.75 -18.49 -0.07
N ARG A 391 -13.49 -17.59 0.58
CA ARG A 391 -14.97 -17.55 0.60
C ARG A 391 -15.61 -17.91 -0.74
N SER A 392 -16.56 -18.85 -0.73
CA SER A 392 -17.12 -19.44 -1.96
C SER A 392 -18.05 -18.52 -2.78
N GLU A 393 -18.56 -17.42 -2.21
CA GLU A 393 -19.69 -16.67 -2.78
C GLU A 393 -19.35 -15.35 -3.52
N ASP A 394 -18.08 -15.00 -3.73
CA ASP A 394 -17.78 -13.61 -4.13
C ASP A 394 -17.61 -13.39 -5.65
N GLY A 395 -18.35 -12.41 -6.17
CA GLY A 395 -18.16 -11.77 -7.47
C GLY A 395 -17.04 -10.70 -7.50
N GLU A 396 -16.12 -10.72 -6.54
CA GLU A 396 -15.05 -9.71 -6.39
C GLU A 396 -13.71 -10.18 -6.99
N ALA A 397 -13.09 -9.30 -7.80
CA ALA A 397 -11.88 -9.62 -8.56
C ALA A 397 -10.63 -9.88 -7.69
N ALA A 398 -10.47 -9.23 -6.53
CA ALA A 398 -9.27 -9.37 -5.69
C ALA A 398 -9.21 -10.69 -4.90
N LEU A 399 -10.32 -11.10 -4.27
CA LEU A 399 -10.45 -12.42 -3.63
C LEU A 399 -10.40 -13.55 -4.67
N THR A 400 -10.93 -13.29 -5.87
CA THR A 400 -10.73 -14.17 -7.02
C THR A 400 -9.25 -14.31 -7.36
N ARG A 401 -8.47 -13.21 -7.36
CA ARG A 401 -7.03 -13.25 -7.66
C ARG A 401 -6.24 -14.12 -6.68
N LEU A 402 -6.52 -14.08 -5.37
CA LEU A 402 -5.81 -14.94 -4.40
C LEU A 402 -6.07 -16.44 -4.66
N LYS A 403 -7.29 -16.80 -5.04
CA LYS A 403 -7.60 -18.16 -5.51
C LYS A 403 -6.81 -18.54 -6.75
N VAL A 404 -6.73 -17.64 -7.74
CA VAL A 404 -5.93 -17.86 -8.95
C VAL A 404 -4.45 -18.04 -8.62
N ILE A 405 -3.89 -17.22 -7.73
CA ILE A 405 -2.49 -17.34 -7.30
C ILE A 405 -2.24 -18.68 -6.61
N ARG A 406 -3.17 -19.16 -5.77
CA ARG A 406 -3.08 -20.50 -5.16
C ARG A 406 -3.09 -21.60 -6.22
N MET A 407 -3.94 -21.48 -7.24
CA MET A 407 -3.95 -22.40 -8.39
C MET A 407 -2.64 -22.37 -9.17
N ALA A 408 -2.09 -21.17 -9.42
CA ALA A 408 -0.80 -21.00 -10.08
C ALA A 408 0.34 -21.68 -9.30
N LYS A 409 0.37 -21.52 -7.97
CA LYS A 409 1.35 -22.22 -7.11
C LYS A 409 1.22 -23.74 -7.21
N ARG A 410 -0.01 -24.28 -7.19
CA ARG A 410 -0.24 -25.71 -7.43
C ARG A 410 0.26 -26.14 -8.81
N LYS A 411 0.11 -25.32 -9.85
CA LYS A 411 0.65 -25.61 -11.18
C LYS A 411 2.19 -25.60 -11.20
N LEU A 412 2.82 -24.65 -10.51
CA LEU A 412 4.28 -24.60 -10.33
C LEU A 412 4.82 -25.77 -9.50
N ARG A 413 4.00 -26.35 -8.61
CA ARG A 413 4.34 -27.58 -7.88
C ARG A 413 4.53 -28.76 -8.83
N GLU A 414 3.65 -28.89 -9.81
CA GLU A 414 3.66 -29.98 -10.81
C GLU A 414 4.66 -29.75 -11.94
N SER A 415 5.45 -28.67 -11.91
CA SER A 415 6.45 -28.37 -12.94
C SER A 415 7.72 -29.21 -12.74
N ASP A 416 8.14 -29.93 -13.77
CA ASP A 416 9.35 -30.78 -13.73
C ASP A 416 10.66 -29.97 -13.67
N SER A 417 10.62 -28.68 -14.01
CA SER A 417 11.80 -27.83 -14.03
C SER A 417 11.45 -26.35 -13.80
N TYR A 418 12.49 -25.56 -13.57
CA TYR A 418 12.36 -24.10 -13.51
C TYR A 418 12.31 -23.48 -14.91
N PHE A 419 11.44 -22.49 -15.07
CA PHE A 419 11.32 -21.64 -16.23
C PHE A 419 11.00 -20.21 -15.80
N SER A 420 11.46 -19.23 -16.58
CA SER A 420 11.21 -17.80 -16.35
C SER A 420 10.23 -17.21 -17.36
N TRP A 421 9.74 -16.01 -17.08
CA TRP A 421 8.91 -15.19 -17.95
C TRP A 421 9.28 -13.71 -17.80
N SER A 422 8.59 -12.84 -18.52
CA SER A 422 8.96 -11.44 -18.70
C SER A 422 9.23 -10.65 -17.41
N GLU A 423 8.50 -10.89 -16.32
CA GLU A 423 8.73 -10.18 -15.04
C GLU A 423 10.13 -10.47 -14.45
N LEU A 424 10.60 -11.71 -14.50
CA LEU A 424 11.95 -12.05 -14.04
C LEU A 424 13.03 -11.41 -14.94
N GLU A 425 12.78 -11.32 -16.24
CA GLU A 425 13.68 -10.63 -17.17
C GLU A 425 13.70 -9.10 -16.93
N TYR A 426 12.58 -8.50 -16.57
CA TYR A 426 12.55 -7.09 -16.16
C TYR A 426 13.27 -6.86 -14.84
N LEU A 427 13.14 -7.77 -13.86
CA LEU A 427 13.88 -7.71 -12.60
C LEU A 427 15.39 -7.63 -12.87
N LYS A 428 15.89 -8.57 -13.68
CA LYS A 428 17.30 -8.63 -14.09
C LYS A 428 17.77 -7.33 -14.72
N LYS A 429 17.04 -6.83 -15.73
CA LYS A 429 17.39 -5.57 -16.43
C LYS A 429 17.41 -4.36 -15.49
N GLY A 430 16.49 -4.32 -14.51
CA GLY A 430 16.45 -3.25 -13.51
C GLY A 430 17.69 -3.28 -12.61
N ILE A 431 18.07 -4.47 -12.14
CA ILE A 431 19.26 -4.67 -11.29
C ILE A 431 20.53 -4.32 -12.06
N GLU A 432 20.72 -4.88 -13.26
CA GLU A 432 21.89 -4.61 -14.11
C GLU A 432 22.06 -3.12 -14.41
N PHE A 433 20.96 -2.40 -14.64
CA PHE A 433 21.00 -0.95 -14.84
C PHE A 433 21.51 -0.21 -13.60
N LEU A 434 21.01 -0.54 -12.41
CA LEU A 434 21.43 0.10 -11.17
C LEU A 434 22.89 -0.20 -10.84
N GLU A 435 23.32 -1.45 -11.00
CA GLU A 435 24.73 -1.84 -10.85
C GLU A 435 25.64 -1.06 -11.82
N GLY A 436 25.20 -0.91 -13.08
CA GLY A 436 25.89 -0.10 -14.09
C GLY A 436 25.95 1.39 -13.76
N LYS A 437 25.02 1.89 -12.93
CA LYS A 437 25.08 3.25 -12.33
C LYS A 437 25.85 3.30 -11.02
N GLY A 438 26.42 2.17 -10.62
CA GLY A 438 27.21 2.03 -9.41
C GLY A 438 26.39 1.92 -8.12
N VAL A 439 25.06 1.85 -8.23
CA VAL A 439 24.13 1.66 -7.12
C VAL A 439 24.12 0.18 -6.72
N ARG A 440 24.22 -0.09 -5.42
CA ARG A 440 24.12 -1.46 -4.90
C ARG A 440 22.67 -1.89 -4.76
N VAL A 441 22.41 -3.17 -4.95
CA VAL A 441 21.07 -3.74 -4.84
C VAL A 441 21.09 -4.93 -3.89
N LEU A 442 20.30 -4.85 -2.83
CA LEU A 442 19.95 -5.96 -1.95
C LEU A 442 18.55 -6.44 -2.34
N LEU A 443 18.43 -7.62 -2.94
CA LEU A 443 17.16 -8.28 -3.19
C LEU A 443 16.82 -9.20 -2.01
N ILE A 444 15.62 -9.03 -1.45
CA ILE A 444 15.09 -9.87 -0.39
C ILE A 444 13.91 -10.66 -0.96
N ASN A 445 14.00 -11.99 -1.00
CA ASN A 445 12.82 -12.83 -1.18
C ASN A 445 12.02 -12.82 0.13
N SER A 446 10.94 -12.06 0.13
CA SER A 446 10.05 -11.87 1.28
C SER A 446 9.48 -13.21 1.76
N PRO A 447 9.27 -13.38 3.08
CA PRO A 447 8.51 -14.52 3.57
C PRO A 447 7.10 -14.56 2.97
N GLU A 448 6.55 -15.77 2.93
CA GLU A 448 5.19 -16.07 2.48
C GLU A 448 4.53 -16.91 3.55
N ASN A 449 3.20 -16.79 3.71
CA ASN A 449 2.47 -17.58 4.70
C ASN A 449 2.79 -19.08 4.52
N PRO A 450 3.21 -19.81 5.57
CA PRO A 450 3.55 -21.23 5.48
C PRO A 450 2.47 -22.10 4.81
N LEU A 451 1.18 -21.75 4.96
CA LEU A 451 0.07 -22.46 4.30
C LEU A 451 0.07 -22.37 2.78
N GLU A 452 0.61 -21.27 2.25
CA GLU A 452 0.69 -21.00 0.82
C GLU A 452 2.03 -21.47 0.25
N ARG A 453 3.10 -21.22 1.00
CA ARG A 453 4.47 -21.58 0.65
C ARG A 453 4.62 -23.10 0.53
N SER A 454 4.07 -23.85 1.48
CA SER A 454 4.15 -25.32 1.50
C SER A 454 3.48 -26.00 0.32
N LEU A 455 2.66 -25.28 -0.48
CA LEU A 455 2.06 -25.83 -1.69
C LEU A 455 3.08 -26.16 -2.77
N TYR A 456 4.22 -25.46 -2.80
CA TYR A 456 5.14 -25.49 -3.94
C TYR A 456 6.61 -25.30 -3.58
N GLU A 457 6.97 -25.01 -2.31
CA GLU A 457 8.36 -24.77 -1.89
C GLU A 457 9.33 -25.92 -2.21
N GLU A 458 8.82 -27.16 -2.21
CA GLU A 458 9.63 -28.34 -2.53
C GLU A 458 9.78 -28.59 -4.04
N SER A 459 9.09 -27.84 -4.89
CA SER A 459 9.06 -28.08 -6.33
C SER A 459 10.38 -27.73 -7.01
N PRO A 460 10.70 -28.38 -8.15
CA PRO A 460 11.83 -27.99 -9.00
C PRO A 460 11.79 -26.50 -9.39
N TRP A 461 10.58 -25.97 -9.64
CA TRP A 461 10.42 -24.57 -10.00
C TRP A 461 10.84 -23.63 -8.85
N TYR A 462 10.37 -23.84 -7.62
CA TYR A 462 10.69 -22.93 -6.50
C TYR A 462 12.19 -22.94 -6.17
N LYS A 463 12.81 -24.12 -6.19
CA LYS A 463 14.27 -24.29 -5.99
C LYS A 463 15.04 -23.57 -7.09
N GLY A 464 14.61 -23.68 -8.35
CA GLY A 464 15.22 -22.97 -9.46
C GLY A 464 14.97 -21.46 -9.43
N TYR A 465 13.81 -21.00 -8.95
CA TYR A 465 13.52 -19.58 -8.72
C TYR A 465 14.49 -18.97 -7.70
N LEU A 466 14.67 -19.61 -6.55
CA LEU A 466 15.65 -19.15 -5.55
C LEU A 466 17.08 -19.17 -6.09
N SER A 467 17.44 -20.20 -6.86
CA SER A 467 18.74 -20.27 -7.54
C SER A 467 18.94 -19.15 -8.56
N TYR A 468 17.89 -18.84 -9.34
CA TYR A 468 17.89 -17.74 -10.30
C TYR A 468 18.09 -16.40 -9.59
N LEU A 469 17.33 -16.13 -8.53
CA LEU A 469 17.49 -14.89 -7.75
C LEU A 469 18.89 -14.79 -7.12
N LYS A 470 19.42 -15.89 -6.58
CA LYS A 470 20.78 -15.90 -6.00
C LYS A 470 21.86 -15.49 -6.99
N ASN A 471 21.69 -15.82 -8.28
CA ASN A 471 22.68 -15.59 -9.33
C ASN A 471 22.29 -14.45 -10.30
N LEU A 472 21.36 -13.58 -9.90
CA LEU A 472 20.71 -12.63 -10.81
C LEU A 472 21.60 -11.45 -11.23
N GLY A 473 22.44 -10.96 -10.33
CA GLY A 473 23.27 -9.77 -10.52
C GLY A 473 24.77 -10.03 -10.31
N GLY A 474 25.56 -8.97 -10.45
CA GLY A 474 27.02 -8.98 -10.36
C GLY A 474 27.58 -8.63 -8.98
N ALA A 475 28.71 -7.92 -8.96
CA ALA A 475 29.46 -7.64 -7.73
C ALA A 475 28.78 -6.62 -6.78
N LYS A 476 27.79 -5.86 -7.26
CA LYS A 476 27.04 -4.87 -6.46
C LYS A 476 25.64 -5.37 -6.09
N TYR A 477 25.38 -6.64 -6.37
CA TYR A 477 24.14 -7.32 -6.07
C TYR A 477 24.31 -8.29 -4.90
N THR A 478 23.33 -8.35 -4.02
CA THR A 478 23.24 -9.39 -2.99
C THR A 478 21.81 -9.89 -2.86
N PHE A 479 21.68 -11.18 -2.61
CA PHE A 479 20.40 -11.85 -2.40
C PHE A 479 20.29 -12.36 -0.96
N LYS A 480 19.14 -12.13 -0.32
CA LYS A 480 18.75 -12.72 0.96
C LYS A 480 17.40 -13.42 0.82
N ASP A 481 17.34 -14.66 1.26
CA ASP A 481 16.10 -15.41 1.30
C ASP A 481 15.51 -15.36 2.70
N ALA A 482 14.40 -14.63 2.85
CA ALA A 482 13.72 -14.44 4.12
C ALA A 482 12.60 -15.46 4.36
N LYS A 483 12.46 -16.50 3.52
CA LYS A 483 11.35 -17.44 3.61
C LYS A 483 11.18 -18.02 5.01
N ASP A 484 12.29 -18.36 5.69
CA ASP A 484 12.29 -19.05 6.98
C ASP A 484 12.24 -18.12 8.20
N LEU A 485 12.06 -16.81 7.99
CA LEU A 485 12.04 -15.83 9.08
C LEU A 485 10.77 -15.95 9.95
N PHE A 486 9.67 -16.43 9.37
CA PHE A 486 8.38 -16.60 10.06
C PHE A 486 7.81 -17.98 9.77
N SER A 487 7.80 -18.84 10.80
CA SER A 487 7.21 -20.18 10.74
C SER A 487 5.76 -20.22 11.22
N ASP A 488 5.30 -19.21 11.97
CA ASP A 488 3.91 -19.14 12.41
C ASP A 488 3.05 -18.50 11.33
N LYS A 489 2.01 -19.22 10.87
CA LYS A 489 1.00 -18.72 9.93
C LYS A 489 0.30 -17.45 10.43
N LYS A 490 0.24 -17.24 11.75
CA LYS A 490 -0.38 -16.06 12.39
C LYS A 490 0.47 -14.79 12.32
N ASP A 491 1.70 -14.88 11.81
CA ASP A 491 2.53 -13.72 11.48
C ASP A 491 2.08 -13.01 10.19
N PHE A 492 1.08 -13.55 9.49
CA PHE A 492 0.59 -13.04 8.22
C PHE A 492 -0.90 -12.67 8.29
N LEU A 493 -1.23 -11.53 7.70
CA LEU A 493 -2.60 -11.12 7.45
C LEU A 493 -3.24 -11.96 6.35
N ASP A 494 -2.51 -12.30 5.31
CA ASP A 494 -3.02 -13.01 4.14
C ASP A 494 -1.91 -13.91 3.55
N PRO A 495 -1.99 -14.38 2.29
CA PRO A 495 -0.91 -15.17 1.70
C PRO A 495 0.50 -14.58 1.76
N HIS A 496 0.68 -13.24 1.81
CA HIS A 496 2.00 -12.60 1.66
C HIS A 496 2.23 -11.31 2.46
N HIS A 497 1.21 -10.72 3.09
CA HIS A 497 1.39 -9.54 3.94
C HIS A 497 1.61 -9.93 5.40
N LEU A 498 2.67 -9.39 6.01
CA LEU A 498 2.94 -9.57 7.44
C LEU A 498 1.98 -8.74 8.31
N THR A 499 1.65 -9.27 9.48
CA THR A 499 1.01 -8.50 10.54
C THR A 499 1.93 -7.38 11.01
N PHE A 500 1.39 -6.34 11.65
CA PHE A 500 2.18 -5.21 12.15
C PHE A 500 3.34 -5.66 13.05
N ARG A 501 3.10 -6.62 13.96
CA ARG A 501 4.14 -7.18 14.85
C ARG A 501 5.23 -7.91 14.06
N ALA A 502 4.85 -8.79 13.13
CA ALA A 502 5.81 -9.52 12.32
C ALA A 502 6.63 -8.59 11.41
N ALA A 503 6.02 -7.54 10.85
CA ALA A 503 6.70 -6.50 10.09
C ALA A 503 7.77 -5.75 10.90
N ARG A 504 7.54 -5.54 12.21
CA ARG A 504 8.55 -4.93 13.10
C ARG A 504 9.76 -5.85 13.25
N SER A 505 9.52 -7.14 13.47
CA SER A 505 10.59 -8.15 13.55
C SER A 505 11.35 -8.27 12.21
N ALA A 506 10.63 -8.27 11.09
CA ALA A 506 11.23 -8.28 9.75
C ALA A 506 12.11 -7.05 9.52
N THR A 507 11.64 -5.86 9.89
CA THR A 507 12.41 -4.61 9.80
C THR A 507 13.71 -4.70 10.61
N ASP A 508 13.68 -5.28 11.81
CA ASP A 508 14.86 -5.44 12.66
C ASP A 508 15.89 -6.39 12.03
N GLU A 509 15.43 -7.49 11.43
CA GLU A 509 16.32 -8.44 10.74
C GLU A 509 16.88 -7.86 9.43
N TYR A 510 16.04 -7.20 8.64
CA TYR A 510 16.47 -6.53 7.41
C TYR A 510 17.49 -5.43 7.71
N SER A 511 17.37 -4.75 8.87
CA SER A 511 18.38 -3.80 9.32
C SER A 511 19.75 -4.45 9.49
N ASN A 512 19.82 -5.70 9.99
CA ASN A 512 21.08 -6.43 10.14
C ASN A 512 21.71 -6.73 8.78
N TRP A 513 20.91 -7.20 7.81
CA TRP A 513 21.41 -7.49 6.46
C TRP A 513 21.87 -6.21 5.75
N ILE A 514 21.14 -5.12 5.91
CA ILE A 514 21.51 -3.82 5.33
C ILE A 514 22.82 -3.32 5.95
N LEU A 515 23.02 -3.46 7.27
CA LEU A 515 24.31 -3.09 7.89
C LEU A 515 25.47 -3.91 7.36
N SER A 516 25.29 -5.23 7.15
CA SER A 516 26.36 -6.04 6.55
C SER A 516 26.71 -5.57 5.15
N GLU A 517 25.70 -5.18 4.35
CA GLU A 517 25.93 -4.60 3.03
C GLU A 517 26.62 -3.24 3.10
N LEU A 518 26.26 -2.37 4.05
CA LEU A 518 26.92 -1.06 4.18
C LEU A 518 28.36 -1.18 4.70
N SER A 519 28.64 -2.18 5.53
CA SER A 519 29.95 -2.37 6.20
C SER A 519 30.99 -3.09 5.34
N SER A 520 30.57 -3.82 4.29
CA SER A 520 31.48 -4.46 3.31
C SER A 520 32.24 -3.46 2.42
N VAL A 521 32.24 -2.17 2.79
CA VAL A 521 32.80 -1.02 2.07
C VAL A 521 34.08 -0.47 2.73
N LYS A 522 34.71 -1.22 3.64
CA LYS A 522 36.03 -0.83 4.17
C LYS A 522 37.15 -1.33 3.27
#